data_AF-A0A6A4HCU9-F1
#
_entry.id   AF-A0A6A4HCU9-F1
#
_cell.length_a   1.000
_cell.length_b   1.000
_cell.length_c   1.000
_cell.angle_alpha   90.00
_cell.angle_beta   90.00
_cell.angle_gamma   90.00
#
_symmetry.space_group_name_H-M   'P 1'
#
loop_
_entity.id
_entity.type
_entity.pdbx_description
1 polymer ?
#
loop_
_entity_poly.entity_id
_entity_poly.type
_entity_poly.pdbx_seq_one_letter_code
_entity_poly.pdbx_strand_id
1 'polypeptide(L)'
;MEIMVRWVLGHEGVEGNEAVDEEAKGAALHGSSPKASLPGCLQESLPVSCSAAQKIFAKALNVLHNTMFRHSPWYSDFQKVAKGDATEVARRFRKMAMGLAKKHTMMS
;
A
#
# COMPACT_ATOMS: atom_id res chain seq x y z
N MET A 1 15.19 -15.47 41.68
CA MET A 1 14.46 -15.74 40.44
C MET A 1 15.30 -15.17 39.32
N GLU A 2 15.74 -16.01 38.40
CA GLU A 2 16.62 -15.62 37.30
C GLU A 2 15.81 -15.65 36.01
N ILE A 3 15.87 -14.58 35.22
CA ILE A 3 15.12 -14.43 33.96
C ILE A 3 16.13 -14.43 32.82
N MET A 4 15.96 -15.34 31.87
CA MET A 4 16.74 -15.38 30.63
C MET A 4 15.92 -14.79 29.49
N VAL A 5 16.50 -13.80 28.78
CA VAL A 5 15.94 -13.21 27.57
C VAL A 5 16.78 -13.65 26.38
N ARG A 6 16.14 -14.03 25.27
CA ARG A 6 16.80 -14.42 24.01
C ARG A 6 16.16 -13.67 22.85
N TRP A 7 16.98 -13.28 21.89
CA TRP A 7 16.50 -12.78 20.61
C TRP A 7 16.11 -13.94 19.71
N VAL A 8 14.94 -13.85 19.10
CA VAL A 8 14.41 -14.82 18.15
C VAL A 8 14.22 -14.10 16.82
N LEU A 9 14.59 -14.76 15.72
CA LEU A 9 14.38 -14.23 14.38
C LEU A 9 12.88 -14.20 14.05
N GLY A 10 12.41 -13.09 13.49
CA GLY A 10 11.02 -12.93 13.08
C GLY A 10 10.71 -13.78 11.84
N HIS A 11 9.45 -14.25 11.74
CA HIS A 11 8.91 -15.00 10.60
C HIS A 11 9.59 -16.34 10.27
N GLU A 12 10.31 -16.93 11.22
CA GLU A 12 10.99 -18.23 11.07
C GLU A 12 10.14 -19.43 11.57
N GLY A 13 8.82 -19.30 11.74
CA GLY A 13 7.99 -20.44 12.15
C GLY A 13 8.05 -20.77 13.65
N VAL A 14 8.60 -19.90 14.50
CA VAL A 14 8.65 -20.16 15.95
C VAL A 14 7.25 -19.98 16.53
N GLU A 15 6.57 -21.09 16.80
CA GLU A 15 5.16 -21.16 17.23
C GLU A 15 4.81 -20.13 18.31
N GLY A 16 5.62 -20.02 19.37
CA GLY A 16 5.38 -19.05 20.45
C GLY A 16 5.53 -17.58 20.03
N ASN A 17 6.43 -17.27 19.10
CA ASN A 17 6.58 -15.92 18.57
C ASN A 17 5.44 -15.58 17.60
N GLU A 18 5.00 -16.55 16.79
CA GLU A 18 3.90 -16.37 15.84
C GLU A 18 2.56 -16.21 16.55
N ALA A 19 2.29 -17.01 17.59
CA ALA A 19 1.08 -16.86 18.40
C ALA A 19 0.98 -15.46 19.04
N VAL A 20 2.10 -14.96 19.57
CA VAL A 20 2.17 -13.61 20.15
C VAL A 20 2.01 -12.53 19.08
N ASP A 21 2.60 -12.71 17.90
CA ASP A 21 2.46 -11.78 16.78
C ASP A 21 1.00 -11.70 16.29
N GLU A 22 0.32 -12.83 16.16
CA GLU A 22 -1.10 -12.87 15.80
C GLU A 22 -1.99 -12.24 16.88
N GLU A 23 -1.73 -12.49 18.16
CA GLU A 23 -2.46 -11.84 19.25
C GLU A 23 -2.22 -10.31 19.26
N ALA A 24 -0.97 -9.88 19.04
CA ALA A 24 -0.62 -8.47 18.96
C ALA A 24 -1.28 -7.77 17.77
N LYS A 25 -1.30 -8.40 16.58
CA LYS A 25 -2.06 -7.93 15.41
C LYS A 25 -3.55 -7.86 15.73
N GLY A 26 -4.08 -8.88 16.40
CA GLY A 26 -5.45 -8.92 16.89
C GLY A 26 -5.77 -7.74 17.79
N ALA A 27 -4.96 -7.49 18.82
CA ALA A 27 -5.14 -6.36 19.74
C ALA A 27 -5.09 -5.01 19.00
N ALA A 28 -4.16 -4.85 18.04
CA ALA A 28 -4.05 -3.62 17.25
C ALA A 28 -5.30 -3.34 16.39
N LEU A 29 -6.05 -4.37 15.97
CA LEU A 29 -7.30 -4.21 15.22
C LEU A 29 -8.47 -3.72 16.11
N HIS A 30 -8.49 -4.10 17.38
CA HIS A 30 -9.57 -3.72 18.32
C HIS A 30 -9.40 -2.30 18.88
N GLY A 31 -8.31 -1.62 18.51
CA GLY A 31 -8.04 -0.23 18.84
C GLY A 31 -7.07 -0.06 20.00
N SER A 32 -6.83 1.21 20.36
CA SER A 32 -5.90 1.58 21.42
C SER A 32 -6.63 1.73 22.76
N SER A 33 -5.90 1.54 23.86
CA SER A 33 -6.35 1.93 25.20
C SER A 33 -6.74 3.41 25.25
N PRO A 34 -7.59 3.82 26.21
CA PRO A 34 -7.98 5.23 26.38
C PRO A 34 -6.77 6.16 26.51
N LYS A 35 -6.85 7.36 25.93
CA LYS A 35 -5.74 8.33 25.90
C LYS A 35 -5.08 8.57 27.27
N ALA A 36 -5.86 8.66 28.34
CA ALA A 36 -5.35 8.86 29.71
C ALA A 36 -4.50 7.70 30.25
N SER A 37 -4.63 6.50 29.67
CA SER A 37 -3.86 5.31 30.03
C SER A 37 -2.62 5.11 29.16
N LEU A 38 -2.43 5.96 28.13
CA LEU A 38 -1.26 5.88 27.25
C LEU A 38 -0.06 6.60 27.86
N PRO A 39 1.17 6.13 27.59
CA PRO A 39 2.39 6.91 27.86
C PRO A 39 2.30 8.30 27.21
N GLY A 40 2.85 9.34 27.86
CA GLY A 40 2.72 10.73 27.41
C GLY A 40 3.09 10.98 25.94
N CYS A 41 4.10 10.27 25.42
CA CYS A 41 4.52 10.37 24.02
C CYS A 41 3.48 9.83 23.01
N LEU A 42 2.53 9.00 23.45
CA LEU A 42 1.45 8.43 22.64
C LEU A 42 0.10 9.13 22.88
N GLN A 43 0.05 10.13 23.77
CA GLN A 43 -1.16 10.92 23.99
C GLN A 43 -1.35 11.96 22.89
N GLU A 44 -0.27 12.45 22.29
CA GLU A 44 -0.30 13.40 21.18
C GLU A 44 -0.55 12.69 19.85
N SER A 45 -1.11 13.42 18.88
CA SER A 45 -1.27 12.91 17.53
C SER A 45 0.10 12.67 16.89
N LEU A 46 0.32 11.46 16.38
CA LEU A 46 1.54 11.17 15.64
C LEU A 46 1.65 12.07 14.39
N PRO A 47 2.85 12.58 14.08
CA PRO A 47 3.07 13.35 12.87
C PRO A 47 2.79 12.48 11.64
N VAL A 48 2.21 13.09 10.61
CA VAL A 48 1.97 12.42 9.33
C VAL A 48 3.32 12.14 8.67
N SER A 49 3.60 10.87 8.37
CA SER A 49 4.81 10.51 7.65
C SER A 49 4.80 11.06 6.23
N CYS A 50 5.99 11.27 5.64
CA CYS A 50 6.12 11.74 4.26
C CYS A 50 5.34 10.84 3.28
N SER A 51 5.44 9.52 3.44
CA SER A 51 4.71 8.55 2.61
C SER A 51 3.19 8.65 2.78
N ALA A 52 2.69 8.90 4.00
CA ALA A 52 1.27 9.10 4.23
C ALA A 52 0.79 10.40 3.56
N ALA A 53 1.55 11.49 3.68
CA ALA A 53 1.25 12.75 2.99
C ALA A 53 1.21 12.59 1.46
N GLN A 54 2.20 11.88 0.88
CA GLN A 54 2.24 11.57 -0.55
C GLN A 54 1.02 10.76 -1.00
N LYS A 55 0.61 9.75 -0.22
CA LYS A 55 -0.59 8.95 -0.53
C LYS A 55 -1.86 9.80 -0.51
N ILE A 56 -2.01 10.70 0.47
CA ILE A 56 -3.15 11.62 0.55
C ILE A 56 -3.19 12.52 -0.69
N PHE A 57 -2.04 13.10 -1.05
CA PHE A 57 -1.93 13.97 -2.22
C PHE A 57 -2.22 13.22 -3.53
N ALA A 58 -1.64 12.03 -3.72
CA ALA A 58 -1.89 11.18 -4.88
C ALA A 58 -3.37 10.78 -4.98
N LYS A 59 -4.03 10.50 -3.85
CA LYS A 59 -5.47 10.22 -3.80
C LYS A 59 -6.28 11.44 -4.27
N ALA A 60 -5.93 12.64 -3.81
CA ALA A 60 -6.58 13.87 -4.25
C ALA A 60 -6.40 14.10 -5.76
N LEU A 61 -5.19 13.88 -6.29
CA LEU A 61 -4.92 13.96 -7.72
C LEU A 61 -5.73 12.94 -8.53
N ASN A 62 -5.86 11.71 -8.06
CA ASN A 62 -6.66 10.69 -8.74
C ASN A 62 -8.15 11.07 -8.80
N VAL A 63 -8.69 11.65 -7.73
CA VAL A 63 -10.07 12.17 -7.73
C VAL A 63 -10.22 13.28 -8.76
N LEU A 64 -9.30 14.25 -8.75
CA LEU A 64 -9.31 15.36 -9.69
C LEU A 64 -9.20 14.88 -11.15
N HIS A 65 -8.24 13.99 -11.42
CA HIS A 65 -8.05 13.37 -12.73
C HIS A 65 -9.32 12.67 -13.22
N ASN A 66 -9.96 11.87 -12.36
CA ASN A 66 -11.20 11.18 -12.73
C ASN A 66 -12.34 12.16 -13.03
N THR A 67 -12.44 13.25 -12.28
CA THR A 67 -13.42 14.30 -12.55
C THR A 67 -13.15 14.96 -13.89
N MET A 68 -11.92 15.40 -14.15
CA MET A 68 -11.56 16.02 -15.43
C MET A 68 -11.77 15.08 -16.61
N PHE A 69 -11.37 13.82 -16.46
CA PHE A 69 -11.52 12.80 -17.51
C PHE A 69 -13.00 12.59 -17.86
N ARG A 70 -13.90 12.57 -16.87
CA ARG A 70 -15.36 12.48 -17.09
C ARG A 70 -15.95 13.64 -17.89
N HIS A 71 -15.36 14.83 -17.76
CA HIS A 71 -15.79 16.02 -18.51
C HIS A 71 -15.12 16.16 -19.87
N SER A 72 -14.15 15.29 -20.18
CA SER A 72 -13.48 15.33 -21.48
C SER A 72 -14.40 14.83 -22.60
N PRO A 73 -14.26 15.35 -23.84
CA PRO A 73 -15.01 14.85 -25.00
C PRO A 73 -14.79 13.36 -25.29
N TRP A 74 -13.66 12.83 -24.81
CA TRP A 74 -13.19 11.48 -25.05
C TRP A 74 -13.78 10.48 -24.06
N TYR A 75 -14.50 10.96 -23.04
CA TYR A 75 -15.05 10.10 -22.00
C TYR A 75 -16.01 9.06 -22.56
N SER A 76 -16.89 9.43 -23.51
CA SER A 76 -17.86 8.50 -24.11
C SER A 76 -17.19 7.30 -24.76
N ASP A 77 -16.08 7.52 -25.44
CA ASP A 77 -15.37 6.50 -26.22
C ASP A 77 -14.55 5.59 -25.31
N PHE A 78 -13.96 6.17 -24.26
CA PHE A 78 -13.05 5.47 -23.36
C PHE A 78 -13.70 5.02 -22.03
N GLN A 79 -14.97 5.33 -21.77
CA GLN A 79 -15.66 4.94 -20.54
C GLN A 79 -15.70 3.41 -20.36
N LYS A 80 -15.83 2.65 -21.46
CA LYS A 80 -15.84 1.18 -21.42
C LYS A 80 -14.48 0.60 -21.02
N VAL A 81 -13.39 1.23 -21.46
CA VAL A 81 -12.02 0.85 -21.10
C VAL A 81 -11.71 1.26 -19.65
N ALA A 82 -12.23 2.40 -19.20
CA ALA A 82 -12.08 2.88 -17.83
C ALA A 82 -12.93 2.10 -16.79
N LYS A 83 -14.06 1.52 -17.20
CA LYS A 83 -14.91 0.65 -16.37
C LYS A 83 -14.49 -0.83 -16.40
N GLY A 84 -13.87 -1.26 -17.49
CA GLY A 84 -13.28 -2.59 -17.61
C GLY A 84 -11.94 -2.67 -16.89
N ASP A 85 -11.44 -3.89 -16.74
CA ASP A 85 -10.18 -4.22 -16.06
C ASP A 85 -8.97 -3.66 -16.83
N ALA A 86 -8.78 -2.34 -16.78
CA ALA A 86 -7.66 -1.63 -17.38
C ALA A 86 -6.33 -2.21 -16.87
N THR A 87 -6.33 -2.79 -15.67
CA THR A 87 -5.21 -3.53 -15.08
C THR A 87 -4.92 -4.82 -15.84
N GLU A 88 -5.94 -5.61 -16.17
CA GLU A 88 -5.82 -6.82 -16.99
C GLU A 88 -5.41 -6.51 -18.42
N VAL A 89 -5.96 -5.47 -19.04
CA VAL A 89 -5.56 -5.03 -20.38
C VAL A 89 -4.10 -4.54 -20.37
N ALA A 90 -3.70 -3.74 -19.39
CA ALA A 90 -2.32 -3.31 -19.22
C ALA A 90 -1.37 -4.47 -18.91
N ARG A 91 -1.82 -5.47 -18.14
CA ARG A 91 -1.06 -6.69 -17.85
C ARG A 91 -0.84 -7.52 -19.12
N ARG A 92 -1.88 -7.70 -19.94
CA ARG A 92 -1.77 -8.38 -21.24
C ARG A 92 -0.85 -7.63 -22.19
N PHE A 93 -0.97 -6.30 -22.25
CA PHE A 93 -0.08 -5.47 -23.05
C PHE A 93 1.39 -5.59 -22.60
N ARG A 94 1.66 -5.49 -21.30
CA ARG A 94 3.01 -5.72 -20.74
C ARG A 94 3.54 -7.12 -21.06
N LYS A 95 2.71 -8.15 -20.96
CA LYS A 95 3.09 -9.54 -21.32
C LYS A 95 3.48 -9.65 -22.80
N MET A 96 2.73 -9.01 -23.69
CA MET A 96 3.07 -8.96 -25.12
C MET A 96 4.36 -8.15 -25.37
N ALA A 97 4.52 -7.02 -24.69
CA ALA A 97 5.70 -6.16 -24.83
C ALA A 97 7.00 -6.83 -24.32
N MET A 98 6.94 -7.70 -23.31
CA MET A 98 8.10 -8.48 -22.86
C MET A 98 8.60 -9.49 -23.92
N GLY A 99 7.73 -9.92 -24.83
CA GLY A 99 8.10 -10.79 -25.96
C GLY A 99 8.71 -10.04 -27.15
N LEU A 100 8.58 -8.71 -27.20
CA LEU A 100 9.32 -7.89 -28.15
C LEU A 100 10.74 -7.70 -27.65
N ALA A 101 11.66 -8.52 -28.15
CA ALA A 101 13.09 -8.28 -28.01
C ALA A 101 13.38 -6.82 -28.39
N LYS A 102 13.97 -6.06 -27.47
CA LYS A 102 14.50 -4.71 -27.75
C LYS A 102 15.44 -4.83 -28.94
N LYS A 103 15.00 -4.42 -30.12
CA LYS A 103 15.87 -4.24 -31.28
C LYS A 103 16.02 -2.74 -31.51
N HIS A 104 17.28 -2.33 -31.54
CA HIS A 104 17.81 -1.04 -31.96
C HIS A 104 17.83 0.10 -30.93
N THR A 105 18.89 0.10 -30.11
CA THR A 105 19.69 1.32 -29.97
C THR A 105 21.16 0.94 -30.12
N MET A 106 21.60 0.85 -31.37
CA MET A 106 22.99 1.05 -31.77
C MET A 106 22.93 1.99 -32.97
N MET A 107 23.19 3.26 -32.71
CA MET A 107 23.74 4.14 -33.73
C MET A 107 25.18 4.43 -33.29
N SER A 108 26.11 3.97 -34.12
CA SER A 108 27.51 4.41 -34.17
C SER A 108 27.61 5.89 -34.49
#